data_AF-K2EXK2-F1
#
_entry.id   AF-K2EXK2-F1
#
_cell.length_a   1.000
_cell.length_b   1.000
_cell.length_c   1.000
_cell.angle_alpha   90.00
_cell.angle_beta   90.00
_cell.angle_gamma   90.00
#
_symmetry.space_group_name_H-M   'P 1'
#
loop_
_entity.id
_entity.type
_entity.pdbx_description
1 polymer ?
#
loop_
_entity_poly.entity_id
_entity_poly.type
_entity_poly.pdbx_seq_one_letter_code
_entity_poly.pdbx_strand_id
1 'polypeptide(L)' 'MKKIIIGNNLLGKLDSLFDFGQFSKIAVLTDENIQISLISQISQIKKSLNRELVIITIPSGEKEKNIETVKKIWEK' A
#
# COMPACT_ATOMS: atom_id res chain seq x y z
N MET A 1 8.76 15.74 7.22
CA MET A 1 9.86 15.05 7.92
C MET A 1 9.84 13.59 7.50
N LYS A 2 10.93 13.01 6.99
CA LYS A 2 10.96 11.59 6.62
C LYS A 2 11.14 10.75 7.90
N LYS A 3 10.22 9.82 8.17
CA LYS A 3 10.24 8.94 9.35
C LYS A 3 10.54 7.51 8.88
N ILE A 4 11.63 6.92 9.37
CA ILE A 4 11.97 5.51 9.13
C ILE A 4 11.71 4.75 10.42
N ILE A 5 10.92 3.68 10.36
CA ILE A 5 10.53 2.87 11.52
C ILE A 5 10.93 1.42 11.21
N ILE A 6 11.68 0.79 12.11
CA ILE A 6 12.18 -0.58 11.96
C ILE A 6 11.67 -1.40 13.16
N GLY A 7 11.11 -2.58 12.89
CA GLY A 7 10.58 -3.46 13.92
C GLY A 7 9.80 -4.64 13.34
N ASN A 8 9.27 -5.48 14.22
CA ASN A 8 8.53 -6.68 13.84
C ASN A 8 7.04 -6.38 13.65
N ASN A 9 6.46 -6.98 12.61
CA ASN A 9 5.03 -6.90 12.30
C ASN A 9 4.49 -5.45 12.22
N LEU A 10 5.20 -4.57 11.51
CA LEU A 10 4.82 -3.15 11.39
C LEU A 10 3.52 -2.95 10.62
N LEU A 11 3.22 -3.81 9.65
CA LEU A 11 1.99 -3.74 8.86
C LEU A 11 0.74 -3.86 9.76
N GLY A 12 0.77 -4.74 10.75
CA GLY A 12 -0.30 -4.88 11.75
C GLY A 12 -0.40 -3.71 12.74
N LYS A 13 0.48 -2.71 12.66
CA LYS A 13 0.55 -1.57 13.58
C LYS A 13 0.41 -0.22 12.87
N LEU A 14 0.10 -0.19 11.57
CA LEU A 14 0.11 1.01 10.74
C LEU A 14 -0.66 2.18 11.36
N ASP A 15 -1.87 1.96 11.86
CA ASP A 15 -2.72 3.00 12.46
C ASP A 15 -2.11 3.69 13.69
N SER A 16 -1.25 2.97 14.42
CA SER A 16 -0.50 3.54 15.55
C SER A 16 0.76 4.30 15.11
N LEU A 17 1.27 4.01 13.91
CA LEU A 17 2.51 4.58 13.40
C LEU A 17 2.27 5.86 12.59
N PHE A 18 1.11 5.93 11.94
CA PHE A 18 0.69 7.02 11.07
C PHE A 18 -0.78 7.38 11.31
N ASP A 19 -1.07 8.68 11.33
CA ASP A 19 -2.43 9.16 11.35
C ASP A 19 -3.02 9.11 9.94
N PHE A 20 -3.84 8.10 9.68
CA PHE A 20 -4.57 7.96 8.42
C PHE A 20 -5.91 8.71 8.41
N GLY A 21 -6.37 9.22 9.57
CA GLY A 21 -7.65 9.91 9.70
C GLY A 21 -7.72 11.21 8.91
N GLN A 22 -6.57 11.82 8.63
CA GLN A 22 -6.43 13.02 7.79
C GLN A 22 -6.68 12.78 6.29
N PHE A 23 -6.75 11.53 5.83
CA PHE A 23 -6.94 11.21 4.41
C PHE A 23 -8.36 10.68 4.14
N SER A 24 -8.94 11.10 3.01
CA SER A 24 -10.26 10.62 2.56
C SER A 24 -10.19 9.23 1.91
N LYS A 25 -9.10 8.94 1.20
CA LYS A 25 -8.82 7.68 0.50
C LYS A 25 -7.37 7.27 0.69
N ILE A 26 -7.13 5.96 0.69
CA ILE A 26 -5.79 5.38 0.82
C ILE A 26 -5.58 4.39 -0.32
N ALA A 27 -4.42 4.47 -0.97
CA ALA A 27 -4.02 3.54 -2.02
C ALA A 27 -2.81 2.71 -1.57
N VAL A 28 -2.83 1.42 -1.87
CA VAL A 28 -1.70 0.49 -1.70
C VAL A 28 -1.20 0.09 -3.08
N LEU A 29 0.03 0.46 -3.39
CA LEU A 29 0.72 0.06 -4.61
C LEU A 29 1.63 -1.14 -4.32
N THR A 30 1.46 -2.22 -5.07
CA THR A 30 2.26 -3.46 -4.91
C THR A 30 2.53 -4.08 -6.27
N ASP A 31 3.51 -4.97 -6.35
CA ASP A 31 3.66 -5.86 -7.50
C ASP A 31 2.85 -7.16 -7.35
N GLU A 32 2.69 -7.87 -8.46
CA GLU A 32 1.96 -9.14 -8.57
C GLU A 32 2.50 -10.27 -7.67
N ASN A 33 3.82 -10.31 -7.42
CA ASN A 33 4.43 -11.37 -6.61
C ASN A 33 4.08 -11.18 -5.13
N ILE A 34 4.11 -9.93 -4.66
CA ILE A 34 3.83 -9.60 -3.27
C ILE A 34 2.33 -9.57 -2.99
N GLN A 35 1.49 -9.28 -3.98
CA GLN A 35 0.05 -9.07 -3.82
C GLN A 35 -0.62 -10.19 -3.01
N ILE A 36 -0.35 -11.47 -3.32
CA ILE A 36 -0.99 -12.62 -2.65
C ILE A 36 -0.67 -12.63 -1.15
N SER A 37 0.60 -12.45 -0.80
CA SER A 37 1.05 -12.40 0.61
C SER A 37 0.54 -11.16 1.35
N LEU A 38 0.27 -10.08 0.60
CA LEU A 38 -0.17 -8.80 1.12
C LEU A 38 -1.69 -8.77 1.35
N ILE A 39 -2.50 -9.45 0.53
CA ILE A 39 -3.98 -9.46 0.62
C ILE A 39 -4.46 -9.90 2.01
N SER A 40 -3.82 -10.91 2.61
CA SER A 40 -4.18 -11.40 3.95
C SER A 40 -3.96 -10.34 5.02
N GLN A 41 -2.89 -9.54 4.90
CA GLN A 41 -2.55 -8.45 5.82
C GLN A 41 -3.36 -7.18 5.51
N ILE A 42 -3.62 -6.90 4.23
CA ILE A 42 -4.46 -5.78 3.78
C ILE A 42 -5.87 -5.89 4.35
N SER A 43 -6.42 -7.11 4.48
CA SER A 43 -7.74 -7.29 5.08
C SER A 43 -7.78 -6.81 6.54
N GLN A 44 -6.67 -6.97 7.27
CA GLN A 44 -6.53 -6.44 8.64
C GLN A 44 -6.37 -4.92 8.62
N ILE A 45 -5.53 -4.40 7.71
CA ILE A 45 -5.31 -2.96 7.51
C ILE A 45 -6.62 -2.25 7.11
N LYS A 46 -7.43 -2.84 6.23
CA LYS A 46 -8.72 -2.27 5.81
C LYS A 46 -9.69 -2.16 6.99
N LYS A 47 -9.72 -3.16 7.87
CA LYS A 47 -10.54 -3.13 9.10
C LYS A 47 -10.06 -2.07 10.08
N SER A 48 -8.74 -1.91 10.21
CA SER A 48 -8.13 -1.00 11.17
C SER A 48 -8.29 0.46 10.72
N LEU A 49 -8.04 0.74 9.44
CA LEU A 49 -8.14 2.07 8.86
C LEU A 49 -9.57 2.62 8.82
N ASN A 50 -10.59 1.75 8.72
CA ASN A 50 -12.00 2.13 8.52
C ASN A 50 -12.19 3.16 7.37
N ARG A 51 -11.46 2.97 6.26
CA ARG A 51 -11.50 3.84 5.07
C ARG A 51 -11.60 3.05 3.79
N GLU A 52 -11.96 3.73 2.71
CA GLU A 52 -11.86 3.20 1.35
C GLU A 52 -10.38 2.96 1.04
N LEU A 53 -10.06 1.69 0.74
CA LEU A 53 -8.73 1.24 0.37
C LEU A 53 -8.73 0.77 -1.08
N VAL A 54 -7.90 1.41 -1.90
CA VAL A 54 -7.68 1.05 -3.30
C VAL A 54 -6.38 0.25 -3.40
N ILE A 55 -6.41 -0.91 -4.04
CA ILE A 55 -5.21 -1.72 -4.28
C ILE A 55 -4.84 -1.57 -5.75
N ILE A 56 -3.62 -1.12 -6.01
CA ILE A 56 -3.05 -0.98 -7.35
C ILE A 56 -1.94 -2.03 -7.47
N THR A 57 -2.17 -3.04 -8.31
CA THR A 57 -1.15 -4.05 -8.63
C THR A 57 -0.47 -3.70 -9.95
N ILE A 58 0.85 -3.71 -9.96
CA ILE A 58 1.67 -3.56 -11.17
C ILE A 58 2.44 -4.87 -11.48
N PRO A 59 2.85 -5.10 -12.74
CA PRO A 59 3.72 -6.23 -13.05
C PRO A 59 5.07 -6.07 -12.36
N SER A 60 5.73 -7.20 -12.07
CA SER A 60 6.99 -7.20 -11.34
C SER A 60 8.23 -6.99 -12.25
N GLY A 61 9.30 -6.44 -11.67
CA GLY A 61 10.62 -6.35 -12.30
C GLY A 61 11.08 -4.94 -12.71
N GLU A 62 12.39 -4.78 -12.90
CA GLU A 62 13.03 -3.47 -13.17
C GLU A 62 12.53 -2.82 -14.46
N LYS A 63 12.25 -3.63 -15.49
CA LYS A 63 11.72 -3.18 -16.78
C LYS A 63 10.40 -2.40 -16.64
N GLU A 64 9.64 -2.65 -15.57
CA GLU A 64 8.35 -2.01 -15.30
C GLU A 64 8.51 -0.66 -14.59
N LYS A 65 9.74 -0.26 -14.20
CA LYS A 65 10.04 1.09 -13.68
C LYS A 65 10.16 2.10 -14.81
N ASN A 66 9.04 2.31 -15.50
CA ASN A 66 8.96 3.18 -16.65
C ASN A 66 7.73 4.09 -16.56
N ILE A 67 7.68 5.09 -17.45
CA ILE A 67 6.61 6.09 -17.46
C ILE A 67 5.24 5.50 -17.79
N GLU A 68 5.18 4.41 -18.57
CA GLU A 68 3.92 3.76 -18.91
C GLU A 68 3.28 3.11 -17.67
N THR A 69 4.08 2.51 -16.79
CA THR A 69 3.60 2.01 -15.48
C THR A 69 3.11 3.15 -14.60
N VAL A 70 3.81 4.29 -14.58
CA VAL A 70 3.37 5.47 -13.83
C VAL A 70 2.02 5.97 -14.34
N LYS A 71 1.81 6.08 -15.66
CA LYS A 71 0.52 6.48 -16.24
C LYS A 71 -0.62 5.57 -15.76
N LYS A 72 -0.41 4.25 -15.78
CA LYS A 72 -1.40 3.27 -15.28
C LYS A 72 -1.73 3.46 -13.80
N ILE A 73 -0.76 3.86 -12.98
CA ILE A 73 -1.00 4.15 -11.55
C ILE A 73 -1.86 5.42 -11.40
N TRP A 74 -1.62 6.45 -12.22
CA TRP A 74 -2.34 7.73 -12.16
C TRP A 74 -3.77 7.69 -12.71
N GLU A 75 -4.11 6.68 -13.52
CA GLU A 75 -5.47 6.46 -14.01
C GLU A 75 -6.42 5.84 -12.98
N LYS A 76 -5.92 5.47 -11.80
CA LYS A 76 -6.68 4.86 -10.69
C LYS A 76 -7.17 5.88 -9.69
#